data_AF-A0A3N7G0V4-F1
#
_entry.id   AF-A0A3N7G0V4-F1
#
_cell.length_a   1.000
_cell.length_b   1.000
_cell.length_c   1.000
_cell.angle_alpha   90.00
_cell.angle_beta   90.00
_cell.angle_gamma   90.00
#
_symmetry.space_group_name_H-M   'P 1'
#
loop_
_entity.id
_entity.type
_entity.pdbx_description
1 polymer ?
#
loop_
_entity_poly.entity_id
_entity_poly.type
_entity_poly.pdbx_seq_one_letter_code
_entity_poly.pdbx_strand_id
1 'polypeptide(L)'
;MELITISWFGVWVLLLAGTDTSSATMEWALSLLLNHPRVLEKAQREIDEHIGHDRLMDEGDLAQLPYLRSILNETLRMYPPAPLLIPHESSEECLVGGFRIPRGTMLSVNMWAIQNDPKIWPDPTKFRPERFDNPEGARDGFKLMPFGHGRRSCPGEGLALKVVGLALGSLLQCFKWQKISDKMVDMTEGPGFTSTKAQPLEAI
;
A
#
# COMPACT_ATOMS: atom_id res chain seq x y z
N MET A 1 1.10 37.87 -14.46
CA MET A 1 0.18 36.78 -14.84
C MET A 1 0.90 35.43 -14.67
N GLU A 2 1.50 35.19 -13.49
CA GLU A 2 2.36 34.02 -13.20
C GLU A 2 1.99 33.31 -11.87
N LEU A 3 1.01 33.84 -11.13
CA LEU A 3 0.57 33.25 -9.86
C LEU A 3 -0.51 32.18 -10.02
N ILE A 4 -1.21 32.13 -11.16
CA ILE A 4 -2.34 31.20 -11.38
C ILE A 4 -1.84 29.82 -11.83
N THR A 5 -0.72 29.72 -12.55
CA THR A 5 -0.18 28.45 -13.07
C THR A 5 0.39 27.55 -11.97
N ILE A 6 0.99 28.12 -10.92
CA ILE A 6 1.56 27.36 -9.79
C ILE A 6 0.45 26.68 -8.96
N SER A 7 -0.73 27.32 -8.84
CA SER A 7 -1.85 26.79 -8.06
C SER A 7 -2.45 25.51 -8.65
N TRP A 8 -2.59 25.44 -9.98
CA TRP A 8 -3.21 24.28 -10.62
C TRP A 8 -2.29 23.06 -10.64
N PHE A 9 -0.99 23.25 -10.86
CA PHE A 9 -0.03 22.15 -10.87
C PHE A 9 0.01 21.39 -9.54
N GLY A 10 0.02 22.11 -8.41
CA GLY A 10 0.00 21.47 -7.09
C GLY A 10 -1.26 20.65 -6.85
N VAL A 11 -2.44 21.16 -7.25
CA VAL A 11 -3.71 20.42 -7.14
C VAL A 11 -3.69 19.17 -8.01
N TRP A 12 -3.19 19.25 -9.24
CA TRP A 12 -3.05 18.09 -10.11
C TRP A 12 -2.12 17.02 -9.54
N VAL A 13 -0.99 17.41 -8.97
CA VAL A 13 -0.06 16.47 -8.32
C VAL A 13 -0.75 15.75 -7.16
N LEU A 14 -1.49 16.47 -6.33
CA LEU A 14 -2.22 15.87 -5.20
C LEU A 14 -3.32 14.91 -5.66
N LEU A 15 -4.10 15.30 -6.68
CA LEU A 15 -5.16 14.45 -7.24
C LEU A 15 -4.61 13.17 -7.87
N LEU A 16 -3.56 13.28 -8.69
CA LEU A 16 -2.93 12.13 -9.33
C LEU A 16 -2.29 11.20 -8.29
N ALA A 17 -1.43 11.75 -7.42
CA ALA A 17 -0.73 10.95 -6.42
C ALA A 17 -1.70 10.27 -5.44
N GLY A 18 -2.75 10.98 -5.01
CA GLY A 18 -3.74 10.42 -4.08
C GLY A 18 -4.66 9.38 -4.71
N THR A 19 -5.10 9.60 -5.96
CA THR A 19 -6.08 8.72 -6.62
C THR A 19 -5.41 7.44 -7.11
N ASP A 20 -4.35 7.57 -7.91
CA ASP A 20 -3.72 6.45 -8.62
C ASP A 20 -3.11 5.42 -7.65
N THR A 21 -2.44 5.91 -6.59
CA THR A 21 -1.83 5.01 -5.59
C THR A 21 -2.86 4.32 -4.70
N SER A 22 -3.94 5.03 -4.32
CA SER A 22 -4.98 4.48 -3.45
C SER A 22 -5.83 3.45 -4.19
N SER A 23 -6.21 3.71 -5.44
CA SER A 23 -6.96 2.76 -6.27
C SER A 23 -6.16 1.48 -6.52
N ALA A 24 -4.87 1.60 -6.89
CA ALA A 24 -3.99 0.46 -7.06
C ALA A 24 -3.86 -0.38 -5.77
N THR A 25 -3.71 0.28 -4.63
CA THR A 25 -3.64 -0.42 -3.33
C THR A 25 -4.91 -1.20 -3.02
N MET A 26 -6.10 -0.60 -3.24
CA MET A 26 -7.38 -1.28 -3.04
C MET A 26 -7.54 -2.48 -3.98
N GLU A 27 -7.16 -2.33 -5.24
CA GLU A 27 -7.26 -3.39 -6.25
C GLU A 27 -6.33 -4.58 -5.93
N TRP A 28 -5.10 -4.30 -5.50
CA TRP A 28 -4.18 -5.33 -5.02
C TRP A 28 -4.69 -6.03 -3.77
N ALA A 29 -5.22 -5.28 -2.80
CA ALA A 29 -5.78 -5.85 -1.57
C ALA A 29 -6.95 -6.79 -1.86
N LEU A 30 -7.93 -6.37 -2.68
CA LEU A 30 -9.05 -7.23 -3.07
C LEU A 30 -8.59 -8.45 -3.87
N SER A 31 -7.64 -8.28 -4.80
CA SER A 31 -7.06 -9.39 -5.57
C SER A 31 -6.40 -10.43 -4.66
N LEU A 32 -5.63 -9.97 -3.66
CA LEU A 32 -5.00 -10.83 -2.66
C LEU A 32 -6.04 -11.56 -1.82
N LEU A 33 -7.07 -10.87 -1.35
CA LEU A 33 -8.14 -11.47 -0.55
C LEU A 33 -8.93 -12.54 -1.30
N LEU A 34 -9.25 -12.30 -2.58
CA LEU A 34 -9.94 -13.27 -3.43
C LEU A 34 -9.10 -14.53 -3.72
N ASN A 35 -7.78 -14.37 -3.77
CA ASN A 35 -6.84 -15.49 -3.85
C ASN A 35 -6.62 -16.20 -2.49
N HIS A 36 -7.07 -15.61 -1.37
CA HIS A 36 -6.90 -16.15 -0.03
C HIS A 36 -8.21 -16.10 0.79
N PRO A 37 -9.20 -16.96 0.48
CA PRO A 37 -10.53 -16.90 1.09
C PRO A 37 -10.55 -16.96 2.63
N ARG A 38 -9.62 -17.72 3.24
CA ARG A 38 -9.50 -17.78 4.71
C ARG A 38 -9.12 -16.44 5.34
N VAL A 39 -8.30 -15.65 4.64
CA VAL A 39 -7.91 -14.31 5.08
C VAL A 39 -9.10 -13.36 4.94
N LEU A 40 -9.81 -13.44 3.80
CA LEU A 40 -11.04 -12.68 3.55
C LEU A 40 -12.11 -12.95 4.62
N GLU A 41 -12.43 -14.22 4.88
CA GLU A 41 -13.39 -14.63 5.91
C GLU A 41 -12.99 -14.15 7.31
N LYS A 42 -11.70 -14.17 7.63
CA LYS A 42 -11.19 -13.67 8.93
C LYS A 42 -11.35 -12.15 9.04
N ALA A 43 -11.13 -11.40 7.96
CA ALA A 43 -11.34 -9.96 7.95
C ALA A 43 -12.81 -9.58 8.05
N GLN A 44 -13.69 -10.28 7.32
CA GLN A 44 -15.14 -10.07 7.43
C GLN A 44 -15.64 -10.37 8.84
N ARG A 45 -15.19 -11.47 9.45
CA ARG A 45 -15.54 -11.78 10.84
C ARG A 45 -15.06 -10.71 11.83
N GLU A 46 -13.85 -10.17 11.66
CA GLU A 46 -13.38 -9.05 12.50
C GLU A 46 -14.31 -7.83 12.40
N ILE A 47 -14.76 -7.48 11.20
CA ILE A 47 -15.71 -6.39 10.95
C ILE A 47 -17.07 -6.69 11.58
N ASP A 48 -17.60 -7.91 11.39
CA ASP A 48 -18.90 -8.33 11.92
C ASP A 48 -18.90 -8.29 13.46
N GLU A 49 -17.80 -8.70 14.10
CA GLU A 49 -17.65 -8.72 15.56
C GLU A 49 -17.58 -7.32 16.19
N HIS A 50 -16.88 -6.36 15.55
CA HIS A 50 -16.64 -5.03 16.13
C HIS A 50 -17.66 -3.97 15.67
N ILE A 51 -18.24 -4.13 14.49
CA ILE A 51 -19.08 -3.12 13.84
C ILE A 51 -20.48 -3.68 13.54
N GLY A 52 -20.56 -4.92 13.05
CA GLY A 52 -21.81 -5.55 12.62
C GLY A 52 -22.36 -4.97 11.31
N HIS A 53 -23.67 -5.10 11.09
CA HIS A 53 -24.33 -4.67 9.84
C HIS A 53 -25.44 -3.62 10.05
N ASP A 54 -25.68 -3.16 11.28
CA ASP A 54 -26.72 -2.16 11.58
C ASP A 54 -26.35 -0.75 11.12
N ARG A 55 -25.05 -0.50 10.88
CA ARG A 55 -24.51 0.74 10.32
C ARG A 55 -23.31 0.45 9.45
N LEU A 56 -22.99 1.40 8.56
CA LEU A 56 -21.72 1.39 7.85
C LEU A 56 -20.57 1.72 8.80
N MET A 57 -19.41 1.13 8.52
CA MET A 57 -18.14 1.50 9.14
C MET A 57 -17.82 2.99 8.89
N ASP A 58 -17.23 3.65 9.89
CA ASP A 58 -16.66 4.99 9.77
C ASP A 58 -15.14 5.01 10.04
N GLU A 59 -14.52 6.19 9.92
CA GLU A 59 -13.06 6.33 10.09
C GLU A 59 -12.57 5.91 11.49
N GLY A 60 -13.38 6.16 12.53
CA GLY A 60 -13.02 5.88 13.92
C GLY A 60 -12.95 4.38 14.23
N ASP A 61 -13.72 3.57 13.49
CA ASP A 61 -13.74 2.12 13.67
C ASP A 61 -12.44 1.43 13.25
N LEU A 62 -11.65 2.03 12.35
CA LEU A 62 -10.40 1.44 11.85
C LEU A 62 -9.40 1.09 12.97
N ALA A 63 -9.44 1.79 14.10
CA ALA A 63 -8.62 1.49 15.26
C ALA A 63 -8.94 0.13 15.90
N GLN A 64 -10.16 -0.37 15.71
CA GLN A 64 -10.67 -1.64 16.23
C GLN A 64 -10.48 -2.81 15.26
N LEU A 65 -9.90 -2.57 14.07
CA LEU A 65 -9.71 -3.58 13.02
C LEU A 65 -8.22 -3.87 12.75
N PRO A 66 -7.48 -4.44 13.73
CA PRO A 66 -6.04 -4.69 13.59
C PRO A 66 -5.71 -5.69 12.47
N TYR A 67 -6.59 -6.63 12.15
CA TYR A 67 -6.35 -7.60 11.09
C TYR A 67 -6.57 -6.99 9.71
N LEU A 68 -7.60 -6.14 9.52
CA LEU A 68 -7.74 -5.32 8.31
C LEU A 68 -6.49 -4.45 8.09
N ARG A 69 -5.95 -3.82 9.14
CA ARG A 69 -4.69 -3.07 9.07
C ARG A 69 -3.51 -3.96 8.66
N SER A 70 -3.46 -5.19 9.17
CA SER A 70 -2.42 -6.17 8.82
C SER A 70 -2.48 -6.59 7.35
N ILE A 71 -3.68 -6.73 6.79
CA ILE A 71 -3.92 -6.98 5.36
C ILE A 71 -3.41 -5.82 4.51
N LEU A 72 -3.68 -4.57 4.92
CA LEU A 72 -3.18 -3.39 4.20
C LEU A 72 -1.65 -3.31 4.23
N ASN A 73 -1.03 -3.55 5.39
CA ASN A 73 0.42 -3.53 5.51
C ASN A 73 1.09 -4.63 4.66
N GLU A 74 0.54 -5.86 4.65
CA GLU A 74 1.08 -6.94 3.83
C GLU A 74 0.85 -6.68 2.33
N THR A 75 -0.30 -6.10 1.96
CA THR A 75 -0.55 -5.64 0.58
C THR A 75 0.51 -4.61 0.15
N LEU A 76 0.72 -3.55 0.94
CA LEU A 76 1.70 -2.50 0.66
C LEU A 76 3.15 -3.01 0.67
N ARG A 77 3.44 -4.07 1.43
CA ARG A 77 4.74 -4.73 1.43
C ARG A 77 4.99 -5.46 0.11
N MET A 78 4.05 -6.30 -0.31
CA MET A 78 4.17 -7.15 -1.50
C MET A 78 4.05 -6.35 -2.80
N TYR A 79 3.08 -5.44 -2.86
CA TYR A 79 2.74 -4.62 -4.03
C TYR A 79 2.71 -3.13 -3.63
N PRO A 80 3.87 -2.53 -3.31
CA PRO A 80 3.93 -1.09 -3.04
C PRO A 80 3.53 -0.32 -4.30
N PRO A 81 2.62 0.67 -4.21
CA PRO A 81 2.24 1.48 -5.37
C PRO A 81 3.43 2.15 -6.04
N ALA A 82 4.47 2.52 -5.28
CA ALA A 82 5.74 3.02 -5.82
C ALA A 82 6.88 2.02 -5.53
N PRO A 83 7.12 1.02 -6.41
CA PRO A 83 8.15 0.00 -6.20
C PRO A 83 9.58 0.57 -6.29
N LEU A 84 9.75 1.60 -7.12
CA LEU A 84 10.88 2.53 -7.06
C LEU A 84 10.36 3.86 -6.52
N LEU A 85 10.95 4.37 -5.43
CA LEU A 85 10.54 5.68 -4.92
C LEU A 85 10.85 6.79 -5.94
N ILE A 86 10.12 7.90 -5.82
CA ILE A 86 10.39 9.12 -6.59
C ILE A 86 11.89 9.47 -6.46
N PRO A 87 12.62 9.69 -7.57
CA PRO A 87 14.03 9.98 -7.50
C PRO A 87 14.36 11.19 -6.64
N HIS A 88 15.42 11.07 -5.85
CA HIS A 88 16.01 12.16 -5.09
C HIS A 88 17.29 12.64 -5.78
N GLU A 89 17.79 13.80 -5.35
CA GLU A 89 19.09 14.32 -5.77
C GLU A 89 19.90 14.71 -4.53
N SER A 90 21.18 14.39 -4.53
CA SER A 90 22.13 14.80 -3.49
C SER A 90 22.33 16.33 -3.52
N SER A 91 21.96 17.00 -2.43
CA SER A 91 22.11 18.46 -2.33
C SER A 91 23.56 18.92 -2.17
N GLU A 92 24.41 18.05 -1.64
CA GLU A 92 25.83 18.24 -1.42
C GLU A 92 26.57 16.91 -1.55
N GLU A 93 27.90 16.97 -1.55
CA GLU A 93 28.71 15.75 -1.52
C GLU A 93 28.55 15.03 -0.19
N CYS A 94 28.37 13.71 -0.22
CA CYS A 94 28.24 12.89 0.97
C CYS A 94 28.90 11.51 0.84
N LEU A 95 28.96 10.79 1.97
CA LEU A 95 29.40 9.40 2.03
C LEU A 95 28.23 8.50 2.40
N VAL A 96 27.94 7.49 1.58
CA VAL A 96 26.89 6.49 1.83
C VAL A 96 27.49 5.10 1.67
N GLY A 97 27.45 4.28 2.71
CA GLY A 97 27.99 2.92 2.67
C GLY A 97 29.50 2.85 2.32
N GLY A 98 30.26 3.91 2.64
CA GLY A 98 31.68 4.03 2.27
C GLY A 98 31.94 4.60 0.86
N PHE A 99 30.90 4.86 0.07
CA PHE A 99 31.01 5.44 -1.27
C PHE A 99 30.85 6.95 -1.24
N ARG A 100 31.70 7.66 -2.00
CA ARG A 100 31.61 9.10 -2.23
C ARG A 100 30.55 9.40 -3.28
N ILE A 101 29.55 10.18 -2.90
CA ILE A 101 28.43 10.60 -3.74
C ILE A 101 28.58 12.10 -4.02
N PRO A 102 28.95 12.51 -5.24
CA PRO A 102 29.03 13.92 -5.60
C PRO A 102 27.66 14.60 -5.54
N ARG A 103 27.65 15.92 -5.28
CA ARG A 103 26.45 16.76 -5.40
C ARG A 103 25.81 16.59 -6.79
N GLY A 104 24.48 16.57 -6.85
CA GLY A 104 23.73 16.43 -8.10
C GLY A 104 23.56 14.98 -8.56
N THR A 105 24.07 14.00 -7.81
CA THR A 105 23.83 12.59 -8.09
C THR A 105 22.37 12.24 -7.81
N MET A 106 21.69 11.66 -8.80
CA MET A 106 20.34 11.12 -8.67
C MET A 106 20.35 9.81 -7.87
N LEU A 107 19.44 9.69 -6.92
CA LEU A 107 19.21 8.50 -6.11
C LEU A 107 17.82 7.93 -6.42
N SER A 108 17.77 6.65 -6.79
CA SER A 108 16.53 5.88 -6.85
C SER A 108 16.59 4.78 -5.79
N VAL A 109 15.54 4.70 -4.96
CA VAL A 109 15.45 3.71 -3.89
C VAL A 109 14.53 2.59 -4.36
N ASN A 110 15.08 1.37 -4.45
CA ASN A 110 14.31 0.17 -4.78
C ASN A 110 13.56 -0.33 -3.53
N MET A 111 12.37 0.24 -3.32
CA MET A 111 11.52 -0.07 -2.18
C MET A 111 11.05 -1.53 -2.22
N TRP A 112 10.64 -2.00 -3.41
CA TRP A 112 10.16 -3.38 -3.59
C TRP A 112 11.21 -4.40 -3.16
N ALA A 113 12.48 -4.19 -3.52
CA ALA A 113 13.57 -5.09 -3.15
C ALA A 113 13.80 -5.15 -1.63
N ILE A 114 13.69 -4.01 -0.92
CA ILE A 114 13.82 -3.96 0.54
C ILE A 114 12.65 -4.72 1.21
N GLN A 115 11.43 -4.48 0.76
CA GLN A 115 10.21 -5.07 1.33
C GLN A 115 9.99 -6.54 0.96
N ASN A 116 10.76 -7.07 0.01
CA ASN A 116 10.71 -8.47 -0.42
C ASN A 116 12.05 -9.20 -0.28
N ASP A 117 13.04 -8.61 0.42
CA ASP A 117 14.31 -9.27 0.68
C ASP A 117 14.08 -10.49 1.60
N PRO A 118 14.37 -11.74 1.17
CA PRO A 118 14.18 -12.93 1.99
C PRO A 118 15.05 -12.97 3.26
N LYS A 119 16.10 -12.13 3.35
CA LYS A 119 16.92 -11.98 4.56
C LYS A 119 16.20 -11.18 5.65
N ILE A 120 15.26 -10.32 5.24
CA ILE A 120 14.48 -9.44 6.14
C ILE A 120 13.09 -10.03 6.36
N TRP A 121 12.47 -10.54 5.29
CA TRP A 121 11.11 -11.03 5.25
C TRP A 121 11.08 -12.53 4.94
N PRO A 122 10.88 -13.42 5.93
CA PRO A 122 10.81 -14.87 5.69
C PRO A 122 9.63 -15.22 4.77
N ASP A 123 9.81 -16.08 3.77
CA ASP A 123 8.78 -16.38 2.75
C ASP A 123 8.15 -15.11 2.14
N PRO A 124 8.93 -14.20 1.53
CA PRO A 124 8.43 -12.86 1.16
C PRO A 124 7.33 -12.90 0.08
N THR A 125 7.24 -14.00 -0.67
CA THR A 125 6.24 -14.20 -1.73
C THR A 125 4.90 -14.74 -1.21
N LYS A 126 4.80 -15.16 0.07
CA LYS A 126 3.56 -15.64 0.66
C LYS A 126 2.81 -14.48 1.33
N PHE A 127 1.59 -14.23 0.86
CA PHE A 127 0.66 -13.31 1.51
C PHE A 127 0.26 -13.84 2.88
N ARG A 128 0.78 -13.20 3.94
CA ARG A 128 0.54 -13.59 5.33
C ARG A 128 0.37 -12.35 6.20
N PRO A 129 -0.85 -11.79 6.31
CA PRO A 129 -1.13 -10.63 7.16
C PRO A 129 -0.68 -10.80 8.61
N GLU A 130 -0.69 -12.03 9.15
CA GLU A 130 -0.29 -12.35 10.53
C GLU A 130 1.14 -11.91 10.89
N ARG A 131 1.99 -11.60 9.89
CA ARG A 131 3.30 -10.97 10.12
C ARG A 131 3.20 -9.64 10.87
N PHE A 132 2.05 -8.97 10.79
CA PHE A 132 1.80 -7.67 11.38
C PHE A 132 0.96 -7.73 12.67
N ASP A 133 0.65 -8.93 13.17
CA ASP A 133 -0.05 -9.11 14.46
C ASP A 133 0.73 -8.48 15.62
N ASN A 134 2.07 -8.45 15.51
CA ASN A 134 2.94 -7.66 16.38
C ASN A 134 3.53 -6.45 15.61
N PRO A 135 2.88 -5.27 15.68
CA PRO A 135 3.26 -4.10 14.87
C PRO A 135 4.64 -3.52 15.24
N GLU A 136 5.17 -3.80 16.44
CA GLU A 136 6.50 -3.33 16.84
C GLU A 136 7.61 -3.97 16.00
N GLY A 137 7.49 -5.27 15.66
CA GLY A 137 8.47 -5.98 14.84
C GLY A 137 8.44 -5.60 13.36
N ALA A 138 7.30 -5.09 12.88
CA ALA A 138 7.10 -4.68 11.49
C ALA A 138 7.64 -3.27 11.18
N ARG A 139 7.69 -2.39 12.18
CA ARG A 139 8.24 -1.02 12.06
C ARG A 139 9.71 -0.93 12.47
N ASP A 140 10.30 -2.04 12.90
CA ASP A 140 11.72 -2.15 13.22
C ASP A 140 12.59 -1.84 11.99
N GLY A 141 13.54 -0.92 12.15
CA GLY A 141 14.69 -0.77 11.25
C GLY A 141 14.39 -0.55 9.77
N PHE A 142 13.41 0.30 9.41
CA PHE A 142 13.12 0.67 8.01
C PHE A 142 12.70 -0.50 7.10
N LYS A 143 12.24 -1.62 7.66
CA LYS A 143 11.90 -2.83 6.89
C LYS A 143 10.63 -2.68 6.04
N LEU A 144 9.71 -1.81 6.44
CA LEU A 144 8.48 -1.46 5.72
C LEU A 144 8.40 0.07 5.58
N MET A 145 8.43 0.58 4.34
CA MET A 145 8.40 2.02 4.06
C MET A 145 7.62 2.37 2.77
N PRO A 146 6.38 1.90 2.59
CA PRO A 146 5.63 2.11 1.35
C PRO A 146 5.33 3.59 1.04
N PHE A 147 5.47 4.46 2.05
CA PHE A 147 5.31 5.91 1.95
C PHE A 147 6.64 6.67 1.91
N GLY A 148 7.77 5.98 1.74
CA GLY A 148 9.11 6.56 1.84
C GLY A 148 9.46 6.99 3.27
N HIS A 149 10.53 7.78 3.41
CA HIS A 149 11.00 8.24 4.71
C HIS A 149 11.72 9.60 4.63
N GLY A 150 11.89 10.27 5.77
CA GLY A 150 12.62 11.52 5.89
C GLY A 150 11.85 12.73 5.37
N ARG A 151 12.58 13.78 4.94
CA ARG A 151 11.98 15.08 4.55
C ARG A 151 11.03 15.03 3.35
N ARG A 152 11.05 13.94 2.59
CA ARG A 152 10.21 13.72 1.40
C ARG A 152 9.32 12.49 1.56
N SER A 153 9.05 12.06 2.79
CA SER A 153 8.01 11.06 3.05
C SER A 153 6.67 11.53 2.50
N CYS A 154 5.82 10.58 2.11
CA CYS A 154 4.53 10.87 1.51
C CYS A 154 3.68 11.75 2.44
N PRO A 155 3.28 12.96 2.01
CA PRO A 155 2.42 13.81 2.84
C PRO A 155 1.00 13.23 2.98
N GLY A 156 0.62 12.29 2.09
CA GLY A 156 -0.69 11.65 2.07
C GLY A 156 -0.79 10.36 2.90
N GLU A 157 0.26 9.90 3.57
CA GLU A 157 0.27 8.60 4.30
C GLU A 157 -0.95 8.44 5.22
N GLY A 158 -1.19 9.43 6.09
CA GLY A 158 -2.30 9.36 7.05
C GLY A 158 -3.66 9.33 6.36
N LEU A 159 -3.84 10.07 5.26
CA LEU A 159 -5.09 10.07 4.50
C LEU A 159 -5.28 8.75 3.73
N ALA A 160 -4.24 8.26 3.06
CA ALA A 160 -4.28 7.04 2.27
C ALA A 160 -4.65 5.83 3.13
N LEU A 161 -4.01 5.66 4.29
CA LEU A 161 -4.32 4.55 5.20
C LEU A 161 -5.78 4.57 5.68
N LYS A 162 -6.34 5.77 5.93
CA LYS A 162 -7.74 5.93 6.32
C LYS A 162 -8.70 5.67 5.17
N VAL A 163 -8.47 6.29 4.01
CA VAL A 163 -9.36 6.16 2.84
C VAL A 163 -9.35 4.73 2.31
N VAL A 164 -8.18 4.14 2.11
CA VAL A 164 -8.05 2.76 1.63
C VAL A 164 -8.62 1.78 2.66
N GLY A 165 -8.32 1.97 3.95
CA GLY A 165 -8.85 1.12 5.00
C GLY A 165 -10.36 1.19 5.12
N LEU A 166 -10.93 2.41 5.12
CA LEU A 166 -12.37 2.63 5.16
C LEU A 166 -13.04 2.01 3.94
N ALA A 167 -12.56 2.34 2.73
CA ALA A 167 -13.15 1.83 1.50
C ALA A 167 -13.08 0.31 1.42
N LEU A 168 -11.91 -0.29 1.69
CA LEU A 168 -11.75 -1.74 1.68
C LEU A 168 -12.65 -2.40 2.71
N GLY A 169 -12.63 -1.96 3.97
CA GLY A 169 -13.48 -2.55 5.00
C GLY A 169 -14.97 -2.39 4.71
N SER A 170 -15.41 -1.26 4.16
CA SER A 170 -16.81 -1.08 3.76
C SER A 170 -17.21 -2.01 2.62
N LEU A 171 -16.31 -2.24 1.64
CA LEU A 171 -16.54 -3.23 0.60
C LEU A 171 -16.65 -4.64 1.17
N LEU A 172 -15.82 -5.00 2.16
CA LEU A 172 -15.88 -6.29 2.83
C LEU A 172 -17.13 -6.47 3.70
N GLN A 173 -17.58 -5.39 4.34
CA GLN A 173 -18.78 -5.35 5.18
C GLN A 173 -20.06 -5.54 4.36
N CYS A 174 -20.14 -4.89 3.20
CA CYS A 174 -21.38 -4.77 2.43
C CYS A 174 -21.58 -5.87 1.39
N PHE A 175 -20.51 -6.54 0.96
CA PHE A 175 -20.56 -7.46 -0.18
C PHE A 175 -19.93 -8.81 0.13
N LYS A 176 -20.46 -9.84 -0.52
CA LYS A 176 -19.86 -11.18 -0.57
C LYS A 176 -19.04 -11.29 -1.85
N TRP A 177 -17.73 -11.25 -1.71
CA TRP A 177 -16.80 -11.26 -2.83
C TRP A 177 -16.44 -12.68 -3.26
N GLN A 178 -16.54 -12.94 -4.56
CA GLN A 178 -16.16 -14.18 -5.20
C GLN A 178 -15.41 -13.93 -6.50
N LYS A 179 -14.61 -14.91 -6.89
CA LYS A 179 -13.92 -14.90 -8.19
C LYS A 179 -14.92 -15.20 -9.30
N ILE A 180 -14.72 -14.62 -10.48
CA ILE A 180 -15.52 -14.91 -11.68
C ILE A 180 -15.40 -16.36 -12.19
N SER A 181 -14.37 -17.09 -11.74
CA SER A 181 -14.13 -18.49 -12.08
C SER A 181 -13.31 -19.18 -10.99
N ASP A 182 -13.17 -20.50 -11.08
CA ASP A 182 -12.35 -21.28 -10.15
C ASP A 182 -10.85 -20.95 -10.21
N LYS A 183 -10.39 -20.27 -11.28
CA LYS A 183 -9.00 -19.86 -11.45
C LYS A 183 -8.60 -18.83 -10.39
N MET A 184 -7.30 -18.71 -10.15
CA MET A 184 -6.77 -17.62 -9.32
C MET A 184 -6.90 -16.29 -10.08
N VAL A 185 -7.14 -15.21 -9.35
CA VAL A 185 -7.01 -13.85 -9.88
C VAL A 185 -5.57 -13.68 -10.37
N ASP A 186 -5.41 -13.16 -11.59
CA ASP A 186 -4.09 -12.87 -12.15
C ASP A 186 -3.38 -11.81 -11.31
N MET A 187 -2.13 -12.06 -10.93
CA MET A 187 -1.34 -11.17 -10.07
C MET A 187 -0.19 -10.51 -10.82
N THR A 188 -0.27 -10.44 -12.14
CA THR A 188 0.79 -9.85 -12.98
C THR A 188 0.77 -8.33 -12.83
N GLU A 189 1.94 -7.73 -12.61
CA GLU A 189 2.10 -6.27 -12.55
C GLU A 189 2.08 -5.67 -13.97
N GLY A 190 1.38 -4.55 -14.11
CA GLY A 190 1.34 -3.75 -15.32
C GLY A 190 2.57 -2.85 -15.45
N PRO A 191 2.84 -2.32 -16.66
CA PRO A 191 3.90 -1.34 -16.84
C PRO A 191 3.47 0.02 -16.28
N GLY A 192 4.39 0.73 -15.63
CA GLY A 192 4.11 2.09 -15.15
C GLY A 192 5.06 2.56 -14.06
N PHE A 193 4.89 3.82 -13.67
CA PHE A 193 5.53 4.35 -12.46
C PHE A 193 4.85 3.80 -11.20
N THR A 194 3.52 3.74 -11.23
CA THR A 194 2.70 3.09 -10.21
C THR A 194 2.58 1.60 -10.52
N SER A 195 2.77 0.73 -9.52
CA SER A 195 2.54 -0.73 -9.65
C SER A 195 1.04 -1.00 -9.71
N THR A 196 0.46 -0.93 -10.90
CA THR A 196 -0.91 -1.33 -11.19
C THR A 196 -0.97 -2.79 -11.64
N LYS A 197 -2.14 -3.40 -11.67
CA LYS A 197 -2.29 -4.73 -12.26
C LYS A 197 -2.18 -4.67 -13.78
N ALA A 198 -1.62 -5.71 -14.39
CA ALA A 198 -1.59 -5.85 -15.84
C ALA A 198 -2.99 -6.05 -16.44
N GLN A 199 -3.87 -6.71 -15.70
CA GLN A 199 -5.27 -6.89 -16.03
C GLN A 199 -6.12 -6.40 -14.84
N PRO A 200 -7.16 -5.57 -15.08
CA PRO A 200 -8.04 -5.12 -14.02
C PRO A 200 -8.67 -6.29 -13.26
N LEU A 201 -8.95 -6.09 -11.98
CA LEU A 201 -9.68 -7.06 -11.18
C LEU A 201 -11.14 -7.16 -11.63
N GLU A 202 -11.59 -8.39 -11.90
CA GLU A 202 -13.01 -8.72 -12.10
C GLU A 202 -13.47 -9.68 -10.98
N ALA A 203 -14.58 -9.35 -10.31
CA ALA A 203 -15.15 -10.11 -9.19
C ALA A 203 -16.68 -9.99 -9.15
N ILE A 204 -17.34 -10.96 -8.49
CA ILE A 204 -18.80 -11.02 -8.29
C ILE A 204 -19.12 -10.93 -6.79
#